data_AF-A0A356AQP0-F1
#
_entry.id   AF-A0A356AQP0-F1
#
_cell.length_a   1.000
_cell.length_b   1.000
_cell.length_c   1.000
_cell.angle_alpha   90.00
_cell.angle_beta   90.00
_cell.angle_gamma   90.00
#
_symmetry.space_group_name_H-M   'P 1'
#
loop_
_entity.id
_entity.type
_entity.pdbx_description
1 polymer ?
#
loop_
_entity_poly.entity_id
_entity_poly.type
_entity_poly.pdbx_seq_one_letter_code
_entity_poly.pdbx_strand_id
1 'polypeptide(L)'
;MSIHDFDFPVKQIFRSNILLIVCCAFYLAWWLLAFRPAGAVKGMKTGWLLIPAFAAGIAAVVLAVQGIRSAPIEAALFPGGLLLWGGVAAYFILLAVTGLLFQRQVTTELFLIVGWAVLALSEINTLYGTGRFSRRMAAPFAVVIVAAALISLVCYVLYYNLGDRAGYFDGMIPLLLVALVTAGISAAMTV
;
A
#
# COMPACT_ATOMS: atom_id res chain seq x y z
N MET A 1 8.07 -13.85 -18.94
CA MET A 1 8.39 -12.78 -19.92
C MET A 1 9.50 -11.90 -19.36
N SER A 2 10.39 -11.33 -20.19
CA SER A 2 11.46 -10.46 -19.67
C SER A 2 10.88 -9.09 -19.30
N ILE A 3 11.35 -8.48 -18.21
CA ILE A 3 10.92 -7.12 -17.78
C ILE A 3 11.17 -6.07 -18.89
N HIS A 4 12.14 -6.35 -19.77
CA HIS A 4 12.44 -5.51 -20.92
C HIS A 4 11.28 -5.41 -21.91
N ASP A 5 10.47 -6.47 -22.02
CA ASP A 5 9.37 -6.60 -22.97
C ASP A 5 8.09 -5.87 -22.51
N PHE A 6 8.09 -5.28 -21.31
CA PHE A 6 6.94 -4.51 -20.83
C PHE A 6 6.82 -3.19 -21.58
N ASP A 7 5.60 -2.94 -22.07
CA ASP A 7 5.16 -1.64 -22.54
C ASP A 7 5.28 -0.58 -21.44
N PHE A 8 5.39 0.68 -21.86
CA PHE A 8 5.65 1.80 -20.95
C PHE A 8 4.74 1.82 -19.70
N PRO A 9 3.39 1.71 -19.81
CA PRO A 9 2.51 1.79 -18.65
C PRO A 9 2.76 0.67 -17.63
N VAL A 10 2.90 -0.56 -18.12
CA VAL A 10 3.15 -1.77 -17.31
C VAL A 10 4.53 -1.69 -16.64
N LYS A 11 5.53 -1.18 -17.35
CA LYS A 11 6.88 -0.96 -16.83
C LYS A 11 6.89 0.07 -15.69
N GLN A 12 6.09 1.14 -15.76
CA GLN A 12 5.98 2.10 -14.67
C GLN A 12 5.29 1.51 -13.43
N ILE A 13 4.21 0.74 -13.60
CA ILE A 13 3.56 0.02 -12.49
C ILE A 13 4.53 -0.97 -11.84
N PHE A 14 5.31 -1.72 -12.64
CA PHE A 14 6.30 -2.63 -12.09
C PHE A 14 7.35 -1.90 -11.26
N ARG A 15 7.89 -0.79 -11.77
CA ARG A 15 8.89 0.02 -11.04
C ARG A 15 8.31 0.68 -9.80
N SER A 16 7.06 1.15 -9.85
CA SER A 16 6.30 1.62 -8.69
C SER A 16 6.32 0.56 -7.60
N ASN A 17 5.92 -0.66 -7.93
CA ASN A 17 5.84 -1.75 -6.99
C ASN A 17 7.19 -2.07 -6.33
N ILE A 18 8.28 -2.10 -7.10
CA ILE A 18 9.61 -2.30 -6.55
C ILE A 18 10.01 -1.18 -5.58
N LEU A 19 9.75 0.08 -5.94
CA LEU A 19 10.04 1.22 -5.05
C LEU A 19 9.18 1.19 -3.79
N LEU A 20 7.92 0.74 -3.88
CA LEU A 20 7.05 0.60 -2.72
C LEU A 20 7.53 -0.51 -1.78
N ILE A 21 8.03 -1.63 -2.31
CA ILE A 21 8.67 -2.69 -1.49
C ILE A 21 9.91 -2.14 -0.77
N VAL A 22 10.74 -1.35 -1.47
CA VAL A 22 11.90 -0.68 -0.87
C VAL A 22 11.47 0.31 0.23
N CYS A 23 10.42 1.09 -0.02
CA CYS A 23 9.82 1.97 0.98
C CYS A 23 9.41 1.19 2.24
N CYS A 24 8.64 0.12 2.08
CA CYS A 24 8.22 -0.75 3.18
C CYS A 24 9.41 -1.34 3.92
N ALA A 25 10.48 -1.77 3.23
CA ALA A 25 11.67 -2.33 3.86
C ALA A 25 12.39 -1.31 4.75
N PHE A 26 12.61 -0.08 4.26
CA PHE A 26 13.24 0.98 5.06
C PHE A 26 12.35 1.43 6.22
N TYR A 27 11.04 1.57 5.99
CA TYR A 27 10.08 1.90 7.05
C TYR A 27 10.08 0.81 8.12
N LEU A 28 9.98 -0.45 7.72
CA LEU A 28 9.97 -1.57 8.65
C LEU A 28 11.29 -1.66 9.43
N ALA A 29 12.43 -1.45 8.78
CA ALA A 29 13.73 -1.38 9.46
C ALA A 29 13.76 -0.27 10.51
N TRP A 30 13.23 0.91 10.19
CA TRP A 30 13.06 1.99 11.17
C TRP A 30 12.17 1.56 12.34
N TRP A 31 11.00 0.97 12.04
CA TRP A 31 10.04 0.50 13.05
C TRP A 31 10.67 -0.50 14.02
N LEU A 32 11.36 -1.50 13.48
CA LEU A 32 12.05 -2.55 14.24
C LEU A 32 13.07 -1.98 15.23
N LEU A 33 13.73 -0.88 14.88
CA LEU A 33 14.75 -0.24 15.73
C LEU A 33 14.14 0.76 16.71
N ALA A 34 13.17 1.56 16.26
CA ALA A 34 12.60 2.66 17.03
C ALA A 34 11.61 2.20 18.09
N PHE A 35 10.81 1.16 17.80
CA PHE A 35 9.75 0.66 18.67
C PHE A 35 10.10 -0.64 19.39
N ARG A 36 11.37 -1.10 19.31
CA ARG A 36 11.81 -2.32 19.96
C ARG A 36 11.46 -2.31 21.46
N PRO A 37 10.74 -3.32 22.00
CA PRO A 37 10.28 -3.31 23.39
C PRO A 37 11.40 -3.21 24.44
N ALA A 38 12.61 -3.69 24.11
CA ALA A 38 13.80 -3.53 24.92
C ALA A 38 14.95 -3.01 24.04
N GLY A 39 15.60 -1.93 24.47
CA GLY A 39 16.73 -1.34 23.74
C GLY A 39 16.32 -0.55 22.50
N ALA A 40 15.15 0.11 22.52
CA ALA A 40 14.72 1.02 21.45
C ALA A 40 15.79 2.08 21.13
N VAL A 41 16.15 2.18 19.85
CA VAL A 41 17.08 3.20 19.37
C VAL A 41 16.28 4.42 18.94
N LYS A 42 16.28 5.45 19.81
CA LYS A 42 15.44 6.65 19.64
C LYS A 42 16.14 7.76 18.86
N GLY A 43 15.31 8.63 18.26
CA GLY A 43 15.73 9.89 17.66
C GLY A 43 16.47 9.73 16.33
N MET A 44 17.40 10.64 16.07
CA MET A 44 18.07 10.78 14.77
C MET A 44 18.91 9.56 14.36
N LYS A 45 19.26 8.69 15.31
CA LYS A 45 20.02 7.45 15.08
C LYS A 45 19.30 6.45 14.17
N THR A 46 17.97 6.46 14.18
CA THR A 46 17.13 5.61 13.32
C THR A 46 16.33 6.42 12.31
N GLY A 47 16.00 7.68 12.62
CA GLY A 47 15.18 8.54 11.76
C GLY A 47 15.71 8.75 10.34
N TRP A 48 17.01 8.60 10.09
CA TRP A 48 17.58 8.70 8.75
C TRP A 48 17.04 7.63 7.78
N LEU A 49 16.56 6.47 8.28
CA LEU A 49 15.93 5.43 7.48
C LEU A 49 14.59 5.87 6.87
N LEU A 50 13.92 6.86 7.48
CA LEU A 50 12.67 7.40 6.95
C LEU A 50 12.87 8.27 5.70
N ILE A 51 14.07 8.83 5.49
CA ILE A 51 14.37 9.65 4.31
C ILE A 51 14.28 8.82 3.02
N PRO A 52 15.03 7.70 2.87
CA PRO A 52 14.89 6.86 1.68
C PRO A 52 13.51 6.18 1.62
N ALA A 53 12.88 5.85 2.77
CA ALA A 53 11.51 5.32 2.77
C ALA A 53 10.53 6.32 2.13
N PHE A 54 10.56 7.57 2.59
CA PHE A 54 9.71 8.63 2.07
C PHE A 54 9.98 8.92 0.59
N ALA A 55 11.24 9.06 0.21
CA ALA A 55 11.63 9.29 -1.19
C ALA A 55 11.15 8.15 -2.11
N ALA A 56 11.35 6.90 -1.70
CA ALA A 56 10.89 5.73 -2.44
C ALA A 56 9.35 5.66 -2.51
N GLY A 57 8.65 5.98 -1.42
CA GLY A 57 7.18 6.01 -1.38
C GLY A 57 6.59 7.05 -2.32
N ILE A 58 7.12 8.28 -2.34
CA ILE A 58 6.68 9.33 -3.28
C ILE A 58 6.99 8.94 -4.72
N ALA A 59 8.19 8.45 -4.99
CA ALA A 59 8.56 8.00 -6.32
C ALA A 59 7.65 6.86 -6.79
N ALA A 60 7.33 5.89 -5.93
CA ALA A 60 6.38 4.81 -6.24
C ALA A 60 5.01 5.36 -6.67
N VAL A 61 4.43 6.26 -5.88
CA VAL A 61 3.14 6.89 -6.20
C VAL A 61 3.19 7.61 -7.55
N VAL A 62 4.26 8.36 -7.82
CA VAL A 62 4.44 9.07 -9.11
C VAL A 62 4.47 8.08 -10.28
N LEU A 63 5.25 6.99 -10.17
CA LEU A 63 5.34 5.99 -11.23
C LEU A 63 4.02 5.23 -11.41
N ALA A 64 3.32 4.88 -10.32
CA ALA A 64 2.00 4.25 -10.40
C ALA A 64 1.01 5.15 -11.14
N VAL A 65 0.91 6.42 -10.76
CA VAL A 65 0.01 7.38 -11.42
C VAL A 65 0.37 7.58 -12.89
N GLN A 66 1.66 7.65 -13.23
CA GLN A 66 2.10 7.72 -14.62
C GLN A 66 1.69 6.46 -15.41
N GLY A 67 1.89 5.27 -14.84
CA GLY A 67 1.48 4.00 -15.45
C GLY A 67 -0.03 3.92 -15.65
N ILE A 68 -0.81 4.23 -14.62
CA ILE A 68 -2.27 4.21 -14.65
C ILE A 68 -2.83 5.17 -15.70
N ARG A 69 -2.29 6.41 -15.78
CA ARG A 69 -2.80 7.43 -16.71
C ARG A 69 -2.34 7.25 -18.16
N SER A 70 -1.23 6.57 -18.40
CA SER A 70 -0.69 6.34 -19.74
C SER A 70 -1.18 5.04 -20.37
N ALA A 71 -1.85 4.18 -19.61
CA ALA A 71 -2.36 2.90 -20.09
C ALA A 71 -3.54 3.06 -21.05
N PRO A 72 -3.52 2.42 -22.24
CA PRO A 72 -4.70 2.24 -23.05
C PRO A 72 -5.58 1.17 -22.40
N ILE A 73 -6.71 1.58 -21.81
CA ILE A 73 -7.62 0.67 -21.09
C ILE A 73 -8.72 0.23 -22.06
N GLU A 74 -8.74 -1.05 -22.41
CA GLU A 74 -9.77 -1.65 -23.27
C GLU A 74 -10.96 -2.19 -22.47
N ALA A 75 -10.74 -2.56 -21.21
CA ALA A 75 -11.75 -3.06 -20.29
C ALA A 75 -11.43 -2.61 -18.86
N ALA A 76 -12.44 -2.49 -17.99
CA ALA A 76 -12.21 -2.13 -16.60
C ALA A 76 -12.92 -3.11 -15.66
N LEU A 77 -12.22 -3.55 -14.61
CA LEU A 77 -12.79 -4.34 -13.54
C LEU A 77 -13.65 -3.46 -12.62
N PHE A 78 -13.25 -2.20 -12.44
CA PHE A 78 -13.98 -1.17 -11.71
C PHE A 78 -14.34 -0.01 -12.64
N PRO A 79 -15.57 0.55 -12.54
CA PRO A 79 -15.98 1.73 -13.30
C PRO A 79 -15.03 2.92 -13.13
N GLY A 80 -14.91 3.74 -14.18
CA GLY A 80 -14.07 4.93 -14.18
C GLY A 80 -14.38 5.87 -13.01
N GLY A 81 -13.35 6.28 -12.28
CA GLY A 81 -13.46 7.19 -11.13
C GLY A 81 -14.00 6.57 -9.83
N LEU A 82 -14.53 5.34 -9.85
CA LEU A 82 -15.05 4.69 -8.65
C LEU A 82 -13.96 4.50 -7.59
N LEU A 83 -12.76 4.07 -7.98
CA LEU A 83 -11.67 3.85 -7.03
C LEU A 83 -11.18 5.16 -6.40
N LEU A 84 -11.09 6.23 -7.18
CA LEU A 84 -10.65 7.52 -6.68
C LEU A 84 -11.69 8.14 -5.74
N TRP A 85 -12.92 8.34 -6.22
CA TRP A 85 -13.98 8.96 -5.42
C TRP A 85 -14.45 8.07 -4.28
N GLY A 86 -14.51 6.77 -4.50
CA GLY A 86 -14.78 5.78 -3.46
C GLY A 86 -13.69 5.77 -2.38
N GLY A 87 -12.43 5.90 -2.77
CA GLY A 87 -11.31 6.07 -1.84
C GLY A 87 -11.42 7.34 -1.00
N VAL A 88 -11.72 8.48 -1.64
CA VAL A 88 -11.94 9.76 -0.93
C VAL A 88 -13.11 9.64 0.05
N ALA A 89 -14.24 9.09 -0.39
CA ALA A 89 -15.40 8.87 0.47
C ALA A 89 -15.07 7.93 1.62
N ALA A 90 -14.41 6.79 1.34
CA ALA A 90 -14.00 5.82 2.35
C ALA A 90 -13.06 6.45 3.39
N TYR A 91 -12.11 7.30 2.99
CA TYR A 91 -11.24 8.02 3.92
C TYR A 91 -12.05 8.87 4.89
N PHE A 92 -12.97 9.71 4.40
CA PHE A 92 -13.76 10.58 5.28
C PHE A 92 -14.73 9.80 6.18
N ILE A 93 -15.35 8.73 5.65
CA ILE A 93 -16.22 7.85 6.44
C ILE A 93 -15.41 7.18 7.54
N LEU A 94 -14.27 6.57 7.21
CA LEU A 94 -13.42 5.90 8.18
C LEU A 94 -12.88 6.89 9.19
N LEU A 95 -12.46 8.09 8.78
CA LEU A 95 -11.99 9.15 9.67
C LEU A 95 -13.06 9.52 10.69
N ALA A 96 -14.31 9.72 10.24
CA ALA A 96 -15.44 10.00 11.13
C ALA A 96 -15.73 8.82 12.06
N VAL A 97 -15.75 7.59 11.54
CA VAL A 97 -16.00 6.37 12.34
C VAL A 97 -14.91 6.16 13.38
N THR A 98 -13.64 6.18 13.01
CA THR A 98 -12.52 5.97 13.95
C THR A 98 -12.38 7.11 14.94
N GLY A 99 -12.61 8.35 14.51
CA GLY A 99 -12.57 9.51 15.40
C GLY A 99 -13.73 9.54 16.39
N LEU A 100 -14.97 9.34 15.94
CA LEU A 100 -16.15 9.49 16.78
C LEU A 100 -16.46 8.25 17.61
N LEU A 101 -16.39 7.05 17.02
CA LEU A 101 -16.77 5.80 17.71
C LEU A 101 -15.60 5.20 18.48
N PHE A 102 -14.38 5.26 17.93
CA PHE A 102 -13.19 4.66 18.53
C PHE A 102 -12.27 5.67 19.22
N GLN A 103 -12.65 6.96 19.23
CA GLN A 103 -11.89 8.06 19.87
C GLN A 103 -10.43 8.09 19.43
N ARG A 104 -10.19 7.71 18.17
CA ARG A 104 -8.85 7.51 17.64
C ARG A 104 -8.25 8.85 17.23
N GLN A 105 -7.04 9.13 17.71
CA GLN A 105 -6.26 10.26 17.21
C GLN A 105 -5.99 10.10 15.70
N VAL A 106 -6.24 11.16 14.95
CA VAL A 106 -5.97 11.21 13.51
C VAL A 106 -4.45 11.15 13.29
N THR A 107 -4.00 10.11 12.58
CA THR A 107 -2.60 9.93 12.18
C THR A 107 -2.53 9.74 10.66
N THR A 108 -1.32 9.79 10.11
CA THR A 108 -1.07 9.51 8.69
C THR A 108 -1.36 8.06 8.31
N GLU A 109 -1.46 7.14 9.27
CA GLU A 109 -1.69 5.71 9.04
C GLU A 109 -3.00 5.45 8.32
N LEU A 110 -4.08 6.13 8.72
CA LEU A 110 -5.38 5.97 8.06
C LEU A 110 -5.33 6.41 6.59
N PHE A 111 -4.65 7.52 6.31
CA PHE A 111 -4.43 7.98 4.94
C PHE A 111 -3.61 6.97 4.13
N LEU A 112 -2.56 6.40 4.72
CA LEU A 112 -1.75 5.37 4.07
C LEU A 112 -2.55 4.10 3.79
N ILE A 113 -3.36 3.61 4.73
CA ILE A 113 -4.19 2.42 4.56
C ILE A 113 -5.14 2.58 3.37
N VAL A 114 -5.88 3.69 3.32
CA VAL A 114 -6.83 3.95 2.23
C VAL A 114 -6.10 4.25 0.93
N GLY A 115 -5.06 5.09 0.97
CA GLY A 115 -4.28 5.49 -0.19
C GLY A 115 -3.61 4.30 -0.88
N TRP A 116 -2.99 3.40 -0.13
CA TRP A 116 -2.37 2.19 -0.68
C TRP A 116 -3.41 1.23 -1.26
N ALA A 117 -4.54 1.04 -0.59
CA ALA A 117 -5.61 0.19 -1.11
C ALA A 117 -6.13 0.72 -2.45
N VAL A 118 -6.37 2.03 -2.55
CA VAL A 118 -6.82 2.69 -3.78
C VAL A 118 -5.77 2.58 -4.88
N LEU A 119 -4.50 2.80 -4.55
CA LEU A 119 -3.40 2.71 -5.52
C LEU A 119 -3.29 1.29 -6.08
N ALA A 120 -3.23 0.27 -5.21
CA ALA A 120 -3.09 -1.12 -5.61
C ALA A 120 -4.33 -1.61 -6.39
N LEU A 121 -5.55 -1.24 -5.99
CA LEU A 121 -6.76 -1.56 -6.77
C LEU A 121 -6.73 -0.89 -8.15
N SER A 122 -6.20 0.32 -8.24
CA SER A 122 -6.05 1.05 -9.52
C SER A 122 -5.02 0.38 -10.42
N GLU A 123 -3.89 -0.06 -9.87
CA GLU A 123 -2.89 -0.84 -10.60
C GLU A 123 -3.49 -2.16 -11.12
N ILE A 124 -4.24 -2.90 -10.29
CA ILE A 124 -4.95 -4.12 -10.72
C ILE A 124 -5.95 -3.82 -11.84
N ASN A 125 -6.72 -2.74 -11.71
CA ASN A 125 -7.68 -2.32 -12.73
C ASN A 125 -6.98 -2.00 -14.06
N THR A 126 -5.85 -1.29 -14.00
CA THR A 126 -5.04 -0.98 -15.18
C THR A 126 -4.42 -2.24 -15.79
N LEU A 127 -3.81 -3.12 -14.99
CA LEU A 127 -3.20 -4.36 -15.48
C LEU A 127 -4.25 -5.29 -16.12
N TYR A 128 -5.47 -5.32 -15.60
CA TYR A 128 -6.58 -6.01 -16.25
C TYR A 128 -6.97 -5.33 -17.58
N GLY A 129 -7.06 -4.00 -17.56
CA GLY A 129 -7.50 -3.23 -18.73
C GLY A 129 -6.52 -3.17 -19.88
N THR A 130 -5.24 -3.38 -19.63
CA THR A 130 -4.20 -3.55 -20.68
C THR A 130 -4.04 -5.01 -21.11
N GLY A 131 -4.91 -5.92 -20.64
CA GLY A 131 -4.84 -7.35 -20.94
C GLY A 131 -3.67 -8.09 -20.28
N ARG A 132 -2.86 -7.43 -19.44
CA ARG A 132 -1.74 -8.08 -18.75
C ARG A 132 -2.24 -9.11 -17.74
N PHE A 133 -3.30 -8.78 -17.01
CA PHE A 133 -3.97 -9.68 -16.10
C PHE A 133 -5.29 -10.17 -16.70
N SER A 134 -5.52 -11.48 -16.63
CA SER A 134 -6.87 -12.01 -16.84
C SER A 134 -7.77 -11.69 -15.65
N ARG A 135 -9.10 -11.75 -15.83
CA ARG A 135 -10.05 -11.57 -14.71
C ARG A 135 -9.81 -12.57 -13.58
N ARG A 136 -9.36 -13.79 -13.91
CA ARG A 136 -9.03 -14.86 -12.94
C ARG A 136 -7.80 -14.52 -12.08
N MET A 137 -6.93 -13.63 -12.55
CA MET A 137 -5.80 -13.11 -11.78
C MET A 137 -6.17 -11.82 -11.03
N ALA A 138 -6.82 -10.88 -11.71
CA ALA A 138 -7.15 -9.57 -11.15
C ALA A 138 -8.12 -9.64 -9.96
N ALA A 139 -9.17 -10.45 -10.04
CA ALA A 139 -10.20 -10.51 -8.98
C ALA A 139 -9.64 -11.03 -7.63
N PRO A 140 -8.85 -12.12 -7.58
CA PRO A 140 -8.21 -12.53 -6.32
C PRO A 140 -7.32 -11.44 -5.72
N PHE A 141 -6.51 -10.75 -6.52
CA PHE A 141 -5.68 -9.65 -6.01
C PHE A 141 -6.52 -8.51 -5.42
N ALA A 142 -7.62 -8.14 -6.07
CA ALA A 142 -8.54 -7.13 -5.53
C ALA A 142 -9.09 -7.54 -4.15
N VAL A 143 -9.49 -8.79 -3.98
CA VAL A 143 -9.96 -9.32 -2.69
C VAL A 143 -8.84 -9.28 -1.65
N VAL A 144 -7.62 -9.69 -2.01
CA VAL A 144 -6.47 -9.67 -1.10
C VAL A 144 -6.11 -8.24 -0.68
N ILE A 145 -6.17 -7.26 -1.58
CA ILE A 145 -5.93 -5.84 -1.26
C ILE A 145 -6.95 -5.33 -0.25
N VAL A 146 -8.25 -5.63 -0.46
CA VAL A 146 -9.31 -5.24 0.48
C VAL A 146 -9.12 -5.91 1.84
N ALA A 147 -8.81 -7.21 1.86
CA ALA A 147 -8.52 -7.93 3.10
C ALA A 147 -7.31 -7.33 3.85
N ALA A 148 -6.24 -7.00 3.14
CA ALA A 148 -5.06 -6.36 3.72
C ALA A 148 -5.37 -4.98 4.30
N ALA A 149 -6.20 -4.18 3.63
CA ALA A 149 -6.64 -2.89 4.13
C ALA A 149 -7.51 -3.03 5.40
N LEU A 150 -8.41 -4.02 5.44
CA LEU A 150 -9.24 -4.30 6.61
C LEU A 150 -8.41 -4.77 7.81
N ILE A 151 -7.45 -5.67 7.59
CA ILE A 151 -6.51 -6.10 8.65
C ILE A 151 -5.73 -4.89 9.16
N SER A 152 -5.23 -4.04 8.25
CA SER A 152 -4.49 -2.84 8.63
C SER A 152 -5.36 -1.84 9.41
N LEU A 153 -6.64 -1.74 9.09
CA LEU A 153 -7.60 -0.92 9.83
C LEU A 153 -7.85 -1.46 11.24
N VAL A 154 -7.93 -2.79 11.40
CA VAL A 154 -8.04 -3.43 12.72
C VAL A 154 -6.80 -3.12 13.55
N CYS A 155 -5.60 -3.28 12.99
CA CYS A 155 -4.34 -2.89 13.63
C CYS A 155 -4.39 -1.41 14.05
N TYR A 156 -4.75 -0.52 13.11
CA TYR A 156 -4.84 0.92 13.35
C TYR A 156 -5.76 1.28 14.54
N VAL A 157 -6.94 0.65 14.63
CA VAL A 157 -7.91 0.90 15.70
C VAL A 157 -7.42 0.34 17.03
N LEU A 158 -6.81 -0.84 17.04
CA LEU A 158 -6.38 -1.51 18.26
C LEU A 158 -5.06 -0.98 18.82
N TYR A 159 -4.19 -0.41 17.98
CA TYR A 159 -2.79 -0.09 18.31
C TYR A 159 -2.58 0.58 19.68
N TYR A 160 -3.39 1.59 20.02
CA TYR A 160 -3.24 2.36 21.27
C TYR A 160 -3.80 1.64 22.51
N ASN A 161 -4.54 0.55 22.32
CA ASN A 161 -5.06 -0.30 23.38
C ASN A 161 -4.17 -1.54 23.62
N LEU A 162 -3.09 -1.71 22.84
CA LEU A 162 -2.16 -2.82 22.96
C LEU A 162 -0.99 -2.44 23.89
N GLY A 163 -0.51 -3.42 24.67
CA GLY A 163 0.74 -3.26 25.42
C GLY A 163 1.96 -3.26 24.50
N ASP A 164 3.11 -2.81 25.01
CA ASP A 164 4.35 -2.55 24.23
C ASP A 164 4.73 -3.66 23.24
N ARG A 165 4.72 -4.92 23.67
CA ARG A 165 5.06 -6.04 22.79
C ARG A 165 4.02 -6.27 21.70
N ALA A 166 2.73 -6.21 22.03
CA ALA A 166 1.67 -6.42 21.06
C ALA A 166 1.61 -5.27 20.05
N GLY A 167 1.72 -4.02 20.51
CA GLY A 167 1.79 -2.84 19.64
C GLY A 167 3.01 -2.87 18.70
N TYR A 168 4.15 -3.37 19.17
CA TYR A 168 5.33 -3.55 18.33
C TYR A 168 5.08 -4.48 17.14
N PHE A 169 4.42 -5.62 17.35
CA PHE A 169 4.06 -6.54 16.27
C PHE A 169 2.93 -6.00 15.40
N ASP A 170 1.92 -5.41 16.03
CA ASP A 170 0.75 -4.86 15.35
C ASP A 170 1.13 -3.82 14.28
N GLY A 171 2.01 -2.87 14.62
CA GLY A 171 2.44 -1.85 13.65
C GLY A 171 3.36 -2.36 12.53
N MET A 172 3.88 -3.60 12.62
CA MET A 172 4.59 -4.22 11.49
C MET A 172 3.64 -4.81 10.44
N ILE A 173 2.45 -5.24 10.86
CA ILE A 173 1.52 -5.99 10.01
C ILE A 173 1.11 -5.19 8.77
N PRO A 174 0.67 -3.92 8.85
CA PRO A 174 0.30 -3.14 7.67
C PRO A 174 1.44 -3.01 6.65
N LEU A 175 2.67 -2.76 7.11
CA LEU A 175 3.84 -2.59 6.23
C LEU A 175 4.20 -3.91 5.52
N LEU A 176 4.15 -5.03 6.24
CA LEU A 176 4.38 -6.35 5.66
C LEU A 176 3.31 -6.72 4.65
N LEU A 177 2.04 -6.45 4.95
CA LEU A 177 0.93 -6.72 4.03
C LEU A 177 1.06 -5.92 2.74
N VAL A 178 1.36 -4.62 2.82
CA VAL A 178 1.61 -3.79 1.62
C VAL A 178 2.76 -4.39 0.81
N ALA A 179 3.90 -4.68 1.43
CA ALA A 179 5.04 -5.27 0.74
C ALA A 179 4.71 -6.62 0.06
N LEU A 180 3.98 -7.50 0.75
CA LEU A 180 3.59 -8.82 0.23
C LEU A 180 2.60 -8.72 -0.93
N VAL A 181 1.59 -7.86 -0.82
CA VAL A 181 0.62 -7.62 -1.90
C VAL A 181 1.34 -7.10 -3.13
N THR A 182 2.15 -6.06 -2.97
CA THR A 182 2.90 -5.42 -4.06
C THR A 182 3.94 -6.37 -4.69
N ALA A 183 4.59 -7.22 -3.88
CA ALA A 183 5.49 -8.27 -4.37
C ALA A 183 4.72 -9.34 -5.15
N GLY A 184 3.56 -9.77 -4.67
CA GLY A 184 2.69 -10.73 -5.35
C GLY A 184 2.22 -10.21 -6.72
N ILE A 185 1.79 -8.94 -6.79
CA ILE A 185 1.41 -8.29 -8.04
C ILE A 185 2.61 -8.28 -9.00
N SER A 186 3.78 -7.80 -8.54
CA SER A 186 5.00 -7.77 -9.35
C SER A 186 5.41 -9.15 -9.88
N ALA A 187 5.35 -10.18 -9.04
CA ALA A 187 5.64 -11.56 -9.44
C ALA A 187 4.67 -12.02 -10.52
N ALA A 188 3.36 -11.82 -10.32
CA ALA A 188 2.33 -12.17 -11.29
C ALA A 188 2.45 -11.40 -12.62
N MET A 189 2.99 -10.18 -12.59
CA MET A 189 3.29 -9.41 -13.80
C MET A 189 4.40 -10.03 -14.67
N THR A 190 5.20 -10.97 -14.17
CA THR A 190 6.31 -11.58 -14.93
C THR A 190 5.98 -12.94 -15.54
N VAL A 191 4.86 -13.53 -15.13
CA VAL A 191 4.29 -14.78 -15.66
C VAL A 191 3.63 -14.50 -17.01
#